data_AF-A0A653QBR6-F1
#
_entry.id   AF-A0A653QBR6-F1
#
_cell.length_a   1.000
_cell.length_b   1.000
_cell.length_c   1.000
_cell.angle_alpha   90.00
_cell.angle_beta   90.00
_cell.angle_gamma   90.00
#
_symmetry.space_group_name_H-M   'P 1'
#
loop_
_entity.id
_entity.type
_entity.pdbx_description
1 polymer ?
#
loop_
_entity_poly.entity_id
_entity_poly.type
_entity_poly.pdbx_seq_one_letter_code
_entity_poly.pdbx_strand_id
1 'polypeptide(L)' 'MLDGDTVVFVEVRYRRHAAWGGALESVDSRKQQRLIHAAQHFLQQESRWARQPCRFDVIALAPTQLDWLKNAFEA' A
#
# COMPACT_ATOMS: atom_id res chain seq x y z
N MET A 1 5.35 -0.13 -7.92
CA MET A 1 4.80 0.44 -9.18
C MET A 1 5.36 1.85 -9.33
N LEU A 2 5.48 2.38 -10.56
CA LEU A 2 5.74 3.80 -10.77
C LEU A 2 4.46 4.47 -11.26
N ASP A 3 4.11 5.61 -10.65
CA ASP A 3 3.00 6.48 -11.05
C ASP A 3 3.59 7.88 -11.31
N GLY A 4 3.97 8.15 -12.56
CA GLY A 4 4.84 9.27 -12.88
C GLY A 4 6.23 9.10 -12.26
N ASP A 5 6.63 10.08 -11.45
CA ASP A 5 7.87 10.08 -10.65
C ASP A 5 7.69 9.41 -9.28
N THR A 6 6.47 9.04 -8.90
CA THR A 6 6.16 8.49 -7.57
C THR A 6 6.38 6.99 -7.51
N VAL A 7 7.13 6.55 -6.51
CA VAL A 7 7.31 5.13 -6.16
C VAL A 7 6.14 4.69 -5.30
N VAL A 8 5.30 3.81 -5.85
CA VAL A 8 4.08 3.36 -5.18
C VAL A 8 4.26 1.94 -4.63
N PHE A 9 4.14 1.82 -3.31
CA PHE A 9 4.09 0.57 -2.58
C PHE A 9 2.63 0.18 -2.36
N VAL A 10 2.22 -0.99 -2.85
CA VAL A 10 0.81 -1.41 -2.84
C VAL A 10 0.63 -2.66 -2.00
N GLU A 11 -0.23 -2.61 -0.99
CA GLU A 11 -0.74 -3.80 -0.31
C GLU A 11 -2.04 -4.25 -1.01
N VAL A 12 -2.07 -5.49 -1.50
CA VAL A 12 -3.25 -6.07 -2.16
C VAL A 12 -3.91 -7.08 -1.22
N ARG A 13 -5.20 -6.89 -0.94
CA ARG A 13 -5.95 -7.72 0.03
C ARG A 13 -7.22 -8.26 -0.60
N TYR A 14 -7.37 -9.58 -0.60
CA TYR A 14 -8.63 -10.22 -1.00
C TYR A 14 -9.51 -10.51 0.22
N ARG A 15 -10.81 -10.23 0.10
CA ARG A 15 -11.84 -10.59 1.08
C ARG A 15 -12.92 -11.45 0.43
N ARG A 16 -13.20 -12.61 1.03
CA ARG A 16 -14.31 -13.49 0.59
C ARG A 16 -15.67 -13.01 1.09
N HIS A 17 -15.70 -12.33 2.24
CA HIS A 17 -16.94 -11.85 2.88
C HIS A 17 -16.81 -10.36 3.22
N ALA A 18 -17.83 -9.58 2.89
CA ALA A 18 -17.83 -8.12 3.05
C ALA A 18 -18.12 -7.62 4.48
N ALA A 19 -18.33 -8.54 5.44
CA ALA A 19 -18.84 -8.21 6.78
C ALA A 19 -17.81 -7.59 7.75
N TRP A 20 -16.54 -7.46 7.36
CA TRP A 20 -15.46 -7.00 8.25
C TRP A 20 -14.70 -5.82 7.63
N GLY A 21 -15.15 -4.60 7.95
CA GLY A 21 -14.42 -3.35 7.77
C GLY A 21 -14.14 -2.88 6.33
N GLY A 22 -13.88 -1.57 6.19
CA GLY A 22 -13.40 -0.93 4.97
C GLY A 22 -11.93 -1.24 4.66
N ALA A 23 -11.48 -0.87 3.46
CA ALA A 23 -10.10 -1.13 3.01
C ALA A 23 -9.04 -0.53 3.94
N LEU A 24 -9.28 0.67 4.50
CA LEU A 24 -8.40 1.30 5.50
C LEU A 24 -8.38 0.54 6.83
N GLU A 25 -9.54 0.09 7.31
CA GLU A 25 -9.64 -0.70 8.55
C GLU A 25 -8.90 -2.06 8.41
N SER A 26 -8.76 -2.56 7.18
CA SER A 26 -8.01 -3.78 6.91
C SER A 26 -6.49 -3.61 7.07
N VAL A 27 -5.98 -2.38 7.03
CA VAL A 27 -4.56 -2.02 7.15
C VAL A 27 -4.33 -1.29 8.47
N ASP A 28 -4.35 -2.08 9.55
CA ASP A 28 -4.00 -1.62 10.88
C ASP A 28 -2.55 -1.10 10.97
N SER A 29 -2.23 -0.41 12.06
CA SER A 29 -0.91 0.18 12.31
C SER A 29 0.24 -0.82 12.19
N ARG A 30 0.04 -2.10 12.56
CA ARG A 30 1.09 -3.13 12.45
C ARG A 30 1.39 -3.44 10.99
N LYS A 31 0.36 -3.52 10.14
CA LYS A 31 0.53 -3.72 8.70
C LYS A 31 1.17 -2.50 8.03
N GLN A 32 0.77 -1.29 8.42
CA GLN A 32 1.40 -0.05 7.94
C GLN A 32 2.89 -0.04 8.24
N GLN A 33 3.28 -0.29 9.49
CA GLN A 33 4.69 -0.34 9.90
C GLN A 33 5.49 -1.40 9.13
N ARG A 34 4.91 -2.56 8.85
CA ARG A 34 5.56 -3.59 8.03
C ARG A 34 5.80 -3.11 6.59
N LEU A 35 4.84 -2.42 5.99
CA LEU A 35 4.98 -1.84 4.65
C LEU A 35 6.02 -0.73 4.62
N ILE A 36 6.06 0.13 5.65
CA ILE A 36 7.04 1.21 5.78
C ILE A 36 8.45 0.63 5.86
N HIS A 37 8.69 -0.37 6.71
CA HIS A 37 10.00 -1.02 6.80
C HIS A 37 10.42 -1.69 5.49
N ALA A 38 9.48 -2.35 4.80
CA ALA A 38 9.74 -2.93 3.49
C ALA A 38 10.12 -1.87 2.44
N ALA A 39 9.40 -0.74 2.44
CA ALA A 39 9.69 0.38 1.56
C ALA A 39 11.06 1.00 1.85
N GLN A 40 11.38 1.25 3.11
CA GLN A 40 12.69 1.76 3.53
C GLN A 40 13.83 0.84 3.08
N HIS A 41 13.68 -0.47 3.29
CA HIS A 41 14.67 -1.45 2.87
C HIS A 41 14.82 -1.47 1.34
N PHE A 42 13.73 -1.43 0.59
CA PHE A 42 13.76 -1.34 -0.88
C PHE A 42 14.50 -0.08 -1.36
N LEU A 43 14.21 1.09 -0.78
CA LEU A 43 14.83 2.36 -1.18
C LEU A 43 16.32 2.44 -0.85
N GLN A 44 16.76 1.74 0.21
CA GLN A 44 18.20 1.60 0.52
C GLN A 44 18.94 0.78 -0.54
N GLN A 45 18.28 -0.24 -1.11
CA GLN A 45 18.88 -1.08 -2.16
C GLN A 45 18.81 -0.41 -3.54
N GLU A 46 17.75 0.34 -3.81
CA GLU A 46 17.50 0.99 -5.10
C GLU A 46 17.71 2.51 -5.01
N SER A 47 18.98 2.92 -4.91
CA SER A 47 19.37 4.32 -4.71
C SER A 47 18.82 5.31 -5.75
N ARG A 48 18.53 4.86 -6.97
CA ARG A 48 17.85 5.65 -8.02
C ARG A 48 16.47 6.15 -7.61
N TRP A 49 15.80 5.44 -6.71
CA TRP A 49 14.45 5.76 -6.22
C TRP A 49 14.46 6.45 -4.87
N ALA A 50 15.59 6.48 -4.16
CA ALA A 50 15.69 6.97 -2.78
C ALA A 50 15.29 8.44 -2.57
N ARG A 51 15.25 9.24 -3.64
CA ARG A 51 14.84 10.67 -3.61
C ARG A 51 13.48 10.94 -4.23
N GLN A 52 12.80 9.91 -4.74
CA GLN A 52 11.51 10.07 -5.37
C GLN A 52 10.39 10.13 -4.33
N PRO A 53 9.27 10.83 -4.62
CA PRO A 53 8.10 10.77 -3.77
C PRO A 53 7.62 9.32 -3.62
N CYS A 54 7.17 8.96 -2.43
CA CYS A 54 6.68 7.62 -2.12
C CYS A 54 5.22 7.67 -1.69
N ARG A 55 4.43 6.70 -2.14
CA ARG A 55 3.01 6.58 -1.79
C ARG A 55 2.67 5.15 -1.39
N PHE A 56 1.85 5.00 -0.35
CA PHE A 56 1.35 3.71 0.08
C PHE A 56 -0.12 3.56 -0.33
N ASP A 57 -0.38 2.61 -1.20
CA ASP A 57 -1.73 2.33 -1.70
C ASP A 57 -2.24 0.99 -1.17
N VAL A 58 -3.56 0.86 -1.09
CA VAL A 58 -4.23 -0.39 -0.74
C VAL A 58 -5.24 -0.75 -1.81
N ILE A 59 -5.15 -1.97 -2.33
CA ILE A 59 -6.16 -2.53 -3.23
C ILE A 59 -6.91 -3.60 -2.47
N ALA A 60 -8.19 -3.35 -2.18
CA ALA A 60 -9.10 -4.34 -1.61
C ALA A 60 -9.92 -5.00 -2.73
N LEU A 61 -9.76 -6.32 -2.86
CA LEU A 61 -10.45 -7.16 -3.82
C LEU A 61 -11.53 -7.97 -3.12
N ALA A 62 -12.70 -8.06 -3.72
CA ALA A 62 -13.79 -8.97 -3.37
C ALA A 62 -14.28 -9.68 -4.65
N PRO A 63 -15.13 -10.72 -4.56
CA PRO A 63 -15.58 -11.47 -5.74
C PRO A 63 -16.13 -10.59 -6.88
N THR A 64 -16.75 -9.45 -6.55
CA THR A 64 -17.40 -8.56 -7.52
C THR A 64 -17.00 -7.09 -7.36
N GLN A 65 -16.01 -6.78 -6.52
CA GLN A 65 -15.64 -5.39 -6.21
C GLN A 65 -14.13 -5.23 -6.10
N LEU A 66 -13.63 -4.11 -6.62
CA LEU A 66 -12.25 -3.67 -6.47
C LEU A 66 -12.27 -2.24 -5.95
N ASP A 67 -11.69 -2.04 -4.78
CA ASP A 67 -11.49 -0.72 -4.18
C ASP A 67 -10.00 -0.41 -4.16
N TRP A 68 -9.57 0.60 -4.91
CA TRP A 68 -8.19 1.08 -4.86
C TRP A 68 -8.15 2.40 -4.10
N LEU A 69 -7.59 2.35 -2.89
CA LEU A 69 -7.34 3.50 -2.07
C LEU A 69 -5.91 3.96 -2.31
N LYS A 70 -5.78 5.06 -3.06
CA LYS A 70 -4.51 5.74 -3.23
C LYS A 70 -4.17 6.55 -2.00
N ASN A 71 -2.89 6.59 -1.63
CA ASN A 71 -2.41 7.28 -0.43
C ASN A 71 -3.20 6.86 0.82
N ALA A 72 -3.32 5.55 1.02
CA ALA A 72 -4.10 4.96 2.10
C ALA A 72 -3.58 5.35 3.49
N PHE A 73 -2.27 5.60 3.61
CA PHE A 73 -1.64 6.12 4.82
C PHE A 73 -0.28 6.76 4.50
N GLU A 74 0.23 7.52 5.47
CA GLU A 74 1.55 8.16 5.43
C GLU A 74 2.52 7.46 6.38
N ALA A 75 3.83 7.60 6.10
CA ALA A 75 4.91 6.99 6.87
C ALA A 75 5.52 7.94 7.90
#